data_AF-A0A6M3K2J8-F1
#
_entry.id   AF-A0A6M3K2J8-F1
#
_cell.length_a   1.000
_cell.length_b   1.000
_cell.length_c   1.000
_cell.angle_alpha   90.00
_cell.angle_beta   90.00
_cell.angle_gamma   90.00
#
_symmetry.space_group_name_H-M   'P 1'
#
loop_
_entity.id
_entity.type
_entity.pdbx_description
1 polymer ?
#
loop_
_entity_poly.entity_id
_entity_poly.type
_entity_poly.pdbx_seq_one_letter_code
_entity_poly.pdbx_strand_id
1 'polypeptide(L)'
;MSVKHPGGPPNPRPKPKPRPKRSIDFENELLEGMSFDNNMIKIRSRELEYKLKQEKSQRKEFFVQSIKKGMMNRDIVRAYKVSGLTYQNQFTINIWIRYYRDKIKKGEL
;
A
#
# COMPACT_ATOMS: atom_id res chain seq x y z
N MET A 1 -41.13 56.28 -23.43
CA MET A 1 -39.68 56.35 -23.68
C MET A 1 -39.07 55.04 -23.17
N SER A 2 -38.54 54.18 -24.05
CA SER A 2 -38.10 52.82 -23.71
C SER A 2 -36.63 52.78 -23.25
N VAL A 3 -36.42 52.21 -22.06
CA VAL A 3 -35.10 51.92 -21.49
C VAL A 3 -34.51 50.69 -22.20
N LYS A 4 -33.36 50.86 -22.88
CA LYS A 4 -32.61 49.74 -23.47
C LYS A 4 -31.88 48.99 -22.34
N HIS A 5 -32.26 47.74 -22.08
CA HIS A 5 -31.43 46.81 -21.30
C HIS A 5 -30.31 46.26 -22.19
N PRO A 6 -29.01 46.47 -21.88
CA PRO A 6 -27.93 45.76 -22.56
C PRO A 6 -27.79 44.36 -21.94
N GLY A 7 -28.79 43.51 -22.15
CA GLY A 7 -28.78 42.11 -21.77
C GLY A 7 -28.19 41.24 -22.87
N GLY A 8 -26.91 41.46 -23.20
CA GLY A 8 -26.17 40.51 -24.04
C GLY A 8 -25.80 39.27 -23.21
N PRO A 9 -25.85 38.06 -23.77
CA PRO A 9 -25.37 36.87 -23.07
C PRO A 9 -23.88 37.03 -22.72
N PRO A 10 -23.44 36.64 -21.51
CA PRO A 10 -22.04 36.76 -21.11
C PRO A 10 -21.16 35.98 -22.09
N ASN A 11 -20.08 36.62 -22.55
CA ASN A 11 -19.11 35.97 -23.43
C ASN A 11 -18.65 34.63 -22.84
N PRO A 12 -18.60 33.55 -23.64
CA PRO A 12 -18.13 32.25 -23.16
C PRO A 12 -16.71 32.37 -22.61
N ARG A 13 -16.51 31.85 -21.39
CA ARG A 13 -15.20 31.83 -20.75
C ARG A 13 -14.19 31.14 -21.67
N PRO A 14 -13.01 31.73 -21.92
CA PRO A 14 -11.99 31.07 -22.74
C PRO A 14 -11.62 29.72 -22.11
N LYS A 15 -11.67 28.65 -22.93
CA LYS A 15 -11.28 27.31 -22.51
C LYS A 15 -9.81 27.32 -22.03
N PRO A 16 -9.46 26.56 -20.98
CA PRO A 16 -8.07 26.44 -20.55
C PRO A 16 -7.19 25.99 -21.71
N LYS A 17 -6.07 26.69 -21.94
CA LYS A 17 -5.08 26.25 -22.93
C LYS A 17 -4.58 24.84 -22.54
N PRO A 18 -4.36 23.94 -23.52
CA PRO A 18 -3.82 22.62 -23.23
C PRO A 18 -2.48 22.75 -22.51
N ARG A 19 -2.36 22.07 -21.37
CA ARG A 19 -1.10 21.99 -20.62
C ARG A 19 -0.04 21.39 -21.55
N PRO A 20 1.14 22.01 -21.69
CA PRO A 20 2.20 21.41 -22.50
C PRO A 20 2.49 20.00 -21.98
N LYS A 21 2.45 19.01 -22.86
CA LYS A 21 2.98 17.68 -22.58
C LYS A 21 4.47 17.88 -22.36
N ARG A 22 4.92 17.82 -21.11
CA ARG A 22 6.35 17.69 -20.82
C ARG A 22 6.82 16.41 -21.49
N SER A 23 7.71 16.53 -22.48
CA SER A 23 8.47 15.39 -22.96
C SER A 23 9.23 14.82 -21.78
N ILE A 24 9.22 13.50 -21.70
CA ILE A 24 9.90 12.71 -20.67
C ILE A 24 11.40 12.78 -21.01
N ASP A 25 12.02 13.91 -20.73
CA ASP A 25 13.48 14.04 -20.68
C ASP A 25 13.96 14.18 -19.23
N PHE A 26 13.02 14.30 -18.28
CA PHE A 26 13.33 14.47 -16.85
C PHE A 26 13.74 13.16 -16.17
N GLU A 27 13.35 11.99 -16.71
CA GLU A 27 13.73 10.70 -16.12
C GLU A 27 15.19 10.33 -16.41
N ASN A 28 15.75 10.78 -17.54
CA ASN A 28 17.16 10.52 -17.86
C ASN A 28 18.09 11.47 -17.09
N GLU A 29 17.73 12.75 -16.95
CA GLU A 29 18.55 13.75 -16.24
C GLU A 29 18.59 13.48 -14.70
N LEU A 30 17.56 12.84 -14.13
CA LEU A 30 17.54 12.42 -12.73
C LEU A 30 18.45 11.21 -12.44
N LEU A 31 18.69 10.36 -13.43
CA LEU A 31 19.51 9.16 -13.28
C LEU A 31 21.00 9.43 -13.57
N GLU A 32 21.31 10.41 -14.42
CA GLU A 32 22.68 10.75 -14.79
C GLU A 32 23.49 11.43 -13.65
N GLY A 33 22.81 11.97 -12.63
CA GLY A 33 23.46 12.64 -11.48
C GLY A 33 23.66 11.79 -10.23
N MET A 34 23.07 10.58 -10.15
CA MET A 34 23.17 9.71 -8.97
C MET A 34 24.03 8.49 -9.27
N SER A 35 25.34 8.64 -9.02
CA SER A 35 26.24 7.51 -8.81
C SER A 35 25.79 6.74 -7.56
N PHE A 36 24.81 5.85 -7.71
CA PHE A 36 24.48 4.91 -6.65
C PHE A 36 25.59 3.87 -6.60
N ASP A 37 26.32 3.83 -5.48
CA ASP A 37 27.25 2.74 -5.23
C ASP A 37 26.47 1.41 -5.30
N ASN A 38 26.75 0.64 -6.34
CA ASN A 38 26.13 -0.66 -6.60
C ASN A 38 26.27 -1.61 -5.40
N ASN A 39 27.30 -1.44 -4.56
CA ASN A 39 27.46 -2.19 -3.32
C ASN A 39 26.45 -1.75 -2.25
N MET A 40 26.21 -0.44 -2.12
CA MET A 40 25.20 0.11 -1.21
C MET A 40 23.78 -0.37 -1.60
N ILE A 41 23.44 -0.39 -2.89
CA ILE A 41 22.15 -0.93 -3.36
C ILE A 41 22.05 -2.42 -2.99
N LYS A 42 23.08 -3.23 -3.25
CA LYS A 42 23.07 -4.66 -2.92
C LYS A 42 22.88 -4.92 -1.42
N ILE A 43 23.52 -4.13 -0.56
CA ILE A 43 23.38 -4.23 0.90
C ILE A 43 21.94 -3.88 1.31
N ARG A 44 21.40 -2.75 0.84
CA ARG A 44 20.02 -2.34 1.15
C ARG A 44 18.99 -3.34 0.67
N SER A 45 19.17 -3.93 -0.52
CA SER A 45 18.28 -4.97 -1.04
C SER A 45 18.30 -6.21 -0.15
N ARG A 46 19.48 -6.67 0.30
CA ARG A 46 19.59 -7.80 1.23
C ARG A 46 18.95 -7.52 2.59
N GLU A 47 19.13 -6.31 3.13
CA GLU A 47 18.49 -5.89 4.38
C GLU A 47 16.96 -5.91 4.26
N LEU A 48 16.41 -5.43 3.14
CA LEU A 48 14.97 -5.45 2.88
C LEU A 48 14.44 -6.87 2.73
N GLU A 49 15.15 -7.74 1.99
CA GLU A 49 14.78 -9.15 1.88
C GLU A 49 14.76 -9.85 3.24
N TYR A 50 15.75 -9.56 4.09
CA TYR A 50 15.83 -10.14 5.42
C TYR A 50 14.67 -9.67 6.31
N LYS A 51 14.39 -8.36 6.33
CA LYS A 51 13.23 -7.80 7.06
C LYS A 51 11.92 -8.40 6.58
N LEU A 52 11.73 -8.54 5.27
CA LEU A 52 10.54 -9.14 4.69
C LEU A 52 10.37 -10.62 5.11
N LYS A 53 11.47 -11.38 5.18
CA LYS A 53 11.45 -12.76 5.67
C LYS A 53 11.08 -12.81 7.16
N GLN A 54 11.62 -11.92 7.98
CA GLN A 54 11.29 -11.85 9.40
C GLN A 54 9.81 -11.50 9.63
N GLU A 55 9.28 -10.48 8.96
CA GLU A 55 7.87 -10.09 9.08
C GLU A 55 6.93 -11.24 8.68
N LYS A 56 7.25 -11.97 7.60
CA LYS A 56 6.49 -13.16 7.19
C LYS A 56 6.49 -14.24 8.26
N SER A 57 7.65 -14.48 8.89
CA SER A 57 7.78 -15.48 9.95
C SER A 57 6.97 -15.09 11.19
N GLN A 58 7.13 -13.86 11.67
CA GLN A 58 6.41 -13.34 12.84
C GLN A 58 4.90 -13.35 12.62
N ARG A 59 4.44 -12.97 11.42
CA ARG A 59 3.02 -13.04 11.04
C ARG A 59 2.49 -14.47 11.10
N LYS A 60 3.21 -15.42 10.52
CA LYS A 60 2.83 -16.85 10.55
C LYS A 60 2.71 -17.32 11.99
N GLU A 61 3.72 -17.05 12.81
CA GLU A 61 3.76 -17.45 14.21
C GLU A 61 2.60 -16.86 15.00
N PHE A 62 2.33 -15.55 14.84
CA PHE A 62 1.20 -14.89 15.47
C PHE A 62 -0.11 -15.62 15.20
N PHE A 63 -0.46 -15.86 13.92
CA PHE A 63 -1.72 -16.51 13.59
C PHE A 63 -1.81 -17.95 14.11
N VAL A 64 -0.74 -18.72 13.93
CA VAL A 64 -0.70 -20.12 14.37
C VAL A 64 -0.89 -20.20 15.88
N GLN A 65 -0.16 -19.40 16.65
CA GLN A 65 -0.24 -19.40 18.11
C GLN A 65 -1.61 -18.90 18.59
N SER A 66 -2.13 -17.82 18.02
CA SER A 66 -3.46 -17.32 18.37
C SER A 66 -4.57 -18.36 18.13
N ILE A 67 -4.50 -19.09 17.01
CA ILE A 67 -5.46 -20.14 16.69
C ILE A 67 -5.29 -21.36 17.62
N LYS A 68 -4.06 -21.81 17.87
CA LYS A 68 -3.77 -22.93 18.80
C LYS A 68 -4.22 -22.60 20.23
N LYS A 69 -4.16 -21.33 20.64
CA LYS A 69 -4.70 -20.83 21.91
C LYS A 69 -6.23 -20.72 21.94
N GLY A 70 -6.93 -21.05 20.85
CA GLY A 70 -8.39 -20.99 20.80
C GLY A 70 -8.97 -19.58 20.74
N MET A 71 -8.19 -18.57 20.35
CA MET A 71 -8.67 -17.19 20.28
C MET A 71 -9.80 -17.04 19.24
N MET A 72 -10.79 -16.20 19.55
CA MET A 72 -11.84 -15.85 18.61
C MET A 72 -11.32 -14.92 17.50
N ASN A 73 -11.89 -15.01 16.30
CA ASN A 73 -11.43 -14.22 15.13
C ASN A 73 -11.38 -12.72 15.43
N ARG A 74 -12.38 -12.21 16.17
CA ARG A 74 -12.45 -10.79 16.56
C ARG A 74 -11.22 -10.37 17.38
N ASP A 75 -10.80 -11.21 18.32
CA ASP A 75 -9.66 -10.95 19.20
C ASP A 75 -8.34 -11.06 18.45
N ILE A 76 -8.22 -12.07 17.58
CA ILE A 76 -7.05 -12.21 16.70
C ILE A 76 -6.88 -10.97 15.84
N VAL A 77 -7.96 -10.45 15.26
CA VAL A 77 -7.85 -9.27 14.39
C VAL A 77 -7.52 -8.02 15.19
N ARG A 78 -8.11 -7.84 16.37
CA ARG A 78 -7.75 -6.72 17.24
C ARG A 78 -6.27 -6.79 17.64
N ALA A 79 -5.81 -7.94 18.10
CA ALA A 79 -4.42 -8.16 18.49
C ALA A 79 -3.45 -7.94 17.31
N TYR A 80 -3.82 -8.38 16.10
CA TYR A 80 -3.00 -8.18 14.90
C TYR A 80 -2.85 -6.69 14.53
N LYS A 81 -3.91 -5.90 14.68
CA LYS A 81 -3.87 -4.46 14.40
C LYS A 81 -2.99 -3.71 15.42
N VAL A 82 -2.92 -4.20 16.66
CA VAL A 82 -2.11 -3.60 17.72
C VAL A 82 -0.65 -4.05 17.64
N SER A 83 -0.37 -5.26 17.16
CA SER A 83 0.98 -5.83 17.13
C SER A 83 1.94 -5.12 16.17
N GLY A 84 1.44 -4.26 15.28
CA GLY A 84 2.27 -3.56 14.30
C GLY A 84 2.92 -4.46 13.24
N LEU A 85 2.59 -5.77 13.23
CA LEU A 85 3.22 -6.77 12.38
C LEU A 85 2.98 -6.55 10.87
N THR A 86 2.01 -5.70 10.50
CA THR A 86 1.81 -5.00 9.21
C THR A 86 0.39 -4.44 9.16
N TYR A 87 0.18 -3.32 8.45
CA TYR A 87 -1.17 -2.81 8.23
C TYR A 87 -1.91 -3.67 7.19
N GLN A 88 -2.86 -4.47 7.65
CA GLN A 88 -3.79 -5.21 6.78
C GLN A 88 -5.23 -4.89 7.16
N ASN A 89 -6.11 -4.88 6.17
CA ASN A 89 -7.53 -4.69 6.43
C ASN A 89 -8.13 -5.93 7.11
N GLN A 90 -9.29 -5.75 7.75
CA GLN A 90 -10.01 -6.80 8.47
C GLN A 90 -10.28 -8.05 7.61
N PHE A 91 -10.60 -7.84 6.33
CA PHE A 91 -10.95 -8.89 5.39
C PHE A 91 -9.75 -9.81 5.13
N THR A 92 -8.58 -9.24 4.83
CA THR A 92 -7.34 -9.99 4.63
C THR A 92 -6.96 -10.79 5.88
N ILE A 93 -7.08 -10.19 7.07
CA ILE A 93 -6.80 -10.87 8.33
C ILE A 93 -7.73 -12.07 8.54
N ASN A 94 -9.03 -11.93 8.23
CA ASN A 94 -9.99 -13.04 8.33
C ASN A 94 -9.70 -14.18 7.33
N ILE A 95 -9.22 -13.86 6.11
CA ILE A 95 -8.74 -14.88 5.17
C ILE A 95 -7.56 -15.65 5.76
N TRP A 96 -6.59 -14.95 6.35
CA TRP A 96 -5.45 -15.60 7.02
C TRP A 96 -5.89 -16.52 8.15
N ILE A 97 -6.81 -16.06 9.00
CA ILE A 97 -7.35 -16.87 10.09
C ILE A 97 -7.98 -18.16 9.55
N ARG A 98 -8.80 -18.06 8.50
CA ARG A 98 -9.43 -19.23 7.87
C ARG A 98 -8.39 -20.17 7.28
N TYR A 99 -7.41 -19.64 6.55
CA TYR A 99 -6.33 -20.40 5.95
C TYR A 99 -5.53 -21.18 7.01
N TYR A 100 -5.06 -20.51 8.06
CA TYR A 100 -4.25 -21.16 9.10
C TYR A 100 -5.06 -22.15 9.94
N ARG A 101 -6.36 -21.90 10.18
CA ARG A 101 -7.25 -22.88 10.83
C ARG A 101 -7.37 -24.16 10.02
N ASP A 102 -7.56 -24.05 8.71
CA ASP A 102 -7.65 -25.21 7.82
C ASP A 102 -6.34 -26.02 7.83
N LYS A 103 -5.19 -25.33 7.75
CA LYS A 103 -3.87 -25.96 7.84
C LYS A 103 -3.63 -26.68 9.18
N ILE A 104 -3.99 -26.06 10.30
CA ILE A 104 -3.89 -26.68 11.63
C ILE A 104 -4.81 -27.89 11.74
N LYS A 105 -6.06 -27.79 11.25
CA LYS A 105 -7.01 -28.91 11.25
C LYS A 105 -6.53 -30.10 10.43
N LYS A 106 -5.77 -29.86 9.35
CA LYS A 106 -5.15 -30.88 8.50
C LYS A 106 -3.83 -31.43 9.03
N GLY A 107 -3.29 -30.89 10.13
CA GLY A 107 -1.99 -31.31 10.69
C GLY A 107 -0.78 -30.85 9.88
N GLU A 108 -0.93 -29.85 9.02
CA GLU A 108 0.15 -29.32 8.17
C GLU A 108 1.02 -28.25 8.90
N LEU A 109 0.70 -27.90 10.16
CA LEU A 109 1.33 -26.83 10.98
C LEU A 109 1.33 -27.09 12.50
#